data_AF-A0A2V8UVH3-F1
#
_entry.id   AF-A0A2V8UVH3-F1
#
_cell.length_a   1.000
_cell.length_b   1.000
_cell.length_c   1.000
_cell.angle_alpha   90.00
_cell.angle_beta   90.00
_cell.angle_gamma   90.00
#
_symmetry.space_group_name_H-M   'P 1'
#
loop_
_entity.id
_entity.type
_entity.pdbx_description
1 polymer ?
#
loop_
_entity_poly.entity_id
_entity_poly.type
_entity_poly.pdbx_seq_one_letter_code
_entity_poly.pdbx_strand_id
1 'polypeptide(L)'
;MAAAVFAYTGAWPEADHTFDTFSPSIQLSSPAQIVSTRPGRFIAVAASGGGIHAAGWTTRVIEGLYQELPVELRAPFAKSIGVISAVSGGSGGSLYVLNAHRIDDFRVGRFTNEQVNRYLFQPSVESTLDTMVQKLVFEDWWRILMPVCKFRPTAGVPPRKPGARL
;
A
#
# COMPACT_ATOMS: atom_id res chain seq x y z
N MET A 1 -6.53 -6.56 32.50
CA MET A 1 -7.53 -5.67 31.88
C MET A 1 -7.59 -5.84 30.36
N ALA A 2 -6.47 -5.74 29.62
CA ALA A 2 -6.44 -5.93 28.16
C ALA A 2 -7.00 -7.29 27.69
N ALA A 3 -6.64 -8.41 28.32
CA ALA A 3 -7.13 -9.74 27.94
C ALA A 3 -8.67 -9.90 28.07
N ALA A 4 -9.28 -9.22 29.04
CA ALA A 4 -10.73 -9.24 29.25
C ALA A 4 -11.45 -8.43 28.17
N VAL A 5 -10.86 -7.30 27.72
CA VAL A 5 -11.38 -6.52 26.60
C VAL A 5 -11.29 -7.32 25.31
N PHE A 6 -10.15 -7.97 25.02
CA PHE A 6 -9.99 -8.83 23.84
C PHE A 6 -10.97 -10.02 23.84
N ALA A 7 -11.17 -10.67 24.98
CA ALA A 7 -12.14 -11.77 25.10
C ALA A 7 -13.59 -11.28 24.92
N TYR A 8 -13.92 -10.10 25.45
CA TYR A 8 -15.25 -9.50 25.32
C TYR A 8 -15.55 -9.06 23.88
N THR A 9 -14.61 -8.39 23.21
CA THR A 9 -14.81 -7.95 21.81
C THR A 9 -14.74 -9.11 20.83
N GLY A 10 -13.89 -10.12 21.08
CA GLY A 10 -13.75 -11.29 20.21
C GLY A 10 -14.86 -12.33 20.34
N ALA A 11 -15.65 -12.28 21.42
CA ALA A 11 -16.85 -13.12 21.59
C ALA A 11 -18.11 -12.49 20.99
N TRP A 12 -18.02 -11.27 20.43
CA TRP A 12 -19.16 -10.52 19.92
C TRP A 12 -19.39 -10.85 18.43
N PRO A 13 -20.51 -11.50 18.05
CA PRO A 13 -20.71 -11.97 16.68
C PRO A 13 -20.73 -10.85 15.62
N GLU A 14 -21.06 -9.62 16.02
CA GLU A 14 -21.11 -8.45 15.13
C GLU A 14 -19.77 -7.69 15.03
N ALA A 15 -18.78 -8.04 15.85
CA ALA A 15 -17.42 -7.48 15.75
C ALA A 15 -16.66 -8.05 14.55
N ASP A 16 -17.03 -9.24 14.09
CA ASP A 16 -16.50 -9.85 12.88
C ASP A 16 -17.14 -9.23 11.65
N HIS A 17 -16.43 -8.28 11.05
CA HIS A 17 -16.78 -7.76 9.74
C HIS A 17 -16.23 -8.68 8.65
N THR A 18 -17.06 -9.61 8.18
CA THR A 18 -16.79 -10.33 6.94
C THR A 18 -17.05 -9.39 5.76
N PHE A 19 -15.99 -8.89 5.15
CA PHE A 19 -16.10 -8.22 3.87
C PHE A 19 -16.02 -9.28 2.78
N ASP A 20 -16.99 -9.30 1.88
CA ASP A 20 -16.89 -10.09 0.65
C ASP A 20 -15.69 -9.58 -0.15
N THR A 21 -14.53 -10.22 0.02
CA THR A 21 -13.36 -9.96 -0.79
C THR A 21 -13.63 -10.54 -2.16
N PHE A 22 -14.11 -9.68 -3.07
CA PHE A 22 -14.28 -9.90 -4.51
C PHE A 22 -14.69 -11.32 -4.93
N SER A 23 -15.92 -11.49 -5.43
CA SER A 23 -16.22 -12.61 -6.33
C SER A 23 -15.14 -12.65 -7.42
N PRO A 24 -14.38 -13.74 -7.59
CA PRO A 24 -13.27 -13.81 -8.53
C PRO A 24 -13.83 -14.00 -9.95
N SER A 25 -14.54 -13.00 -10.47
CA SER A 25 -14.85 -12.91 -11.88
C SER A 25 -13.71 -12.24 -12.66
N ILE A 26 -12.63 -11.85 -11.98
CA ILE A 26 -11.39 -11.42 -12.64
C ILE A 26 -10.65 -12.68 -13.05
N GLN A 27 -10.71 -12.99 -14.34
CA GLN A 27 -9.88 -14.03 -14.95
C GLN A 27 -8.43 -13.55 -14.89
N LEU A 28 -7.70 -13.97 -13.85
CA LEU A 28 -6.30 -13.60 -13.67
C LEU A 28 -5.46 -14.26 -14.76
N SER A 29 -4.64 -13.47 -15.44
CA SER A 29 -3.62 -14.02 -16.34
C SER A 29 -2.67 -14.91 -15.55
N SER A 30 -2.34 -16.08 -16.09
CA SER A 30 -1.28 -16.92 -15.53
C SER A 30 0.06 -16.15 -15.50
N PRO A 31 0.96 -16.45 -14.56
CA PRO A 31 2.29 -15.85 -14.55
C PRO A 31 3.01 -15.98 -15.90
N ALA A 32 2.87 -17.12 -16.57
CA ALA A 32 3.42 -17.35 -17.92
C ALA A 32 2.87 -16.36 -18.97
N GLN A 33 1.57 -16.06 -18.92
CA GLN A 33 0.95 -15.06 -19.81
C GLN A 33 1.42 -13.63 -19.50
N ILE A 34 1.61 -13.28 -18.22
CA ILE A 34 2.13 -11.96 -17.82
C ILE A 34 3.57 -11.80 -18.32
N VAL A 35 4.39 -12.85 -18.22
CA VAL A 35 5.76 -12.84 -18.73
C VAL A 35 5.78 -12.74 -20.26
N SER A 36 4.93 -13.50 -20.96
CA SER A 36 4.89 -13.51 -22.44
C SER A 36 4.46 -12.17 -23.05
N THR A 37 3.69 -11.36 -22.32
CA THR A 37 3.27 -10.02 -22.78
C THR A 37 4.34 -8.93 -22.61
N ARG A 38 5.48 -9.25 -21.99
CA ARG A 38 6.57 -8.29 -21.75
C ARG A 38 7.85 -8.74 -22.45
N PRO A 39 8.03 -8.44 -23.76
CA PRO A 39 9.27 -8.76 -24.46
C PRO A 39 10.41 -7.94 -23.86
N GLY A 40 11.28 -8.57 -23.07
CA GLY A 40 12.38 -7.90 -22.39
C GLY A 40 12.78 -8.58 -21.07
N ARG A 41 13.29 -7.78 -20.12
CA ARG A 41 13.69 -8.25 -18.79
C ARG A 41 12.47 -8.33 -17.86
N PHE A 42 12.36 -9.42 -17.11
CA PHE A 42 11.39 -9.60 -16.06
C PHE A 42 12.09 -9.63 -14.70
N ILE A 43 11.75 -8.70 -13.82
CA ILE A 43 12.30 -8.56 -12.47
C ILE A 43 11.24 -9.04 -11.49
N ALA A 44 11.60 -10.04 -10.69
CA ALA A 44 10.83 -10.49 -9.54
C ALA A 44 11.49 -9.96 -8.26
N VAL A 45 10.72 -9.27 -7.43
CA VAL A 45 11.18 -8.76 -6.12
C VAL A 45 10.66 -9.69 -5.04
N ALA A 46 11.54 -10.18 -4.18
CA ALA A 46 11.19 -10.94 -2.98
C ALA A 46 11.53 -10.11 -1.74
N ALA A 47 10.51 -9.58 -1.06
CA ALA A 47 10.66 -8.72 0.10
C ALA A 47 10.33 -9.47 1.39
N SER A 48 11.30 -9.58 2.30
CA SER A 48 11.14 -10.27 3.57
C SER A 48 10.26 -9.51 4.56
N GLY A 49 9.80 -10.21 5.60
CA GLY A 49 9.21 -9.59 6.78
C GLY A 49 10.25 -8.93 7.68
N GLY A 50 9.80 -8.17 8.68
CA GLY A 50 10.68 -7.45 9.62
C GLY A 50 10.19 -6.05 10.00
N GLY A 51 8.87 -5.81 9.95
CA GLY A 51 8.28 -4.52 10.31
C GLY A 51 8.81 -3.34 9.49
N ILE A 52 8.94 -2.20 10.15
CA ILE A 52 9.31 -0.93 9.52
C ILE A 52 10.70 -0.96 8.87
N HIS A 53 11.64 -1.74 9.41
CA HIS A 53 12.96 -1.91 8.81
C HIS A 53 12.89 -2.69 7.49
N ALA A 54 12.07 -3.74 7.41
CA ALA A 54 11.88 -4.47 6.17
C ALA A 54 11.15 -3.63 5.11
N ALA A 55 10.21 -2.77 5.54
CA ALA A 55 9.57 -1.80 4.65
C ALA A 55 10.61 -0.82 4.07
N GLY A 56 11.41 -0.22 4.94
CA GLY A 56 12.51 0.68 4.57
C GLY A 56 13.54 0.04 3.66
N TRP A 57 13.98 -1.18 3.95
CA TRP A 57 14.95 -1.89 3.09
C TRP A 57 14.38 -2.20 1.72
N THR A 58 13.11 -2.62 1.64
CA THR A 58 12.45 -2.92 0.37
C THR A 58 12.43 -1.68 -0.54
N THR A 59 12.03 -0.54 0.00
CA THR A 59 11.98 0.72 -0.75
C THR A 59 13.36 1.28 -1.03
N ARG A 60 14.31 1.15 -0.10
CA ARG A 60 15.69 1.65 -0.25
C ARG A 60 16.46 0.94 -1.35
N VAL A 61 16.31 -0.38 -1.46
CA VAL A 61 16.96 -1.16 -2.53
C VAL A 61 16.42 -0.74 -3.89
N ILE A 62 15.10 -0.62 -4.02
CA ILE A 62 14.46 -0.22 -5.29
C ILE A 62 14.81 1.23 -5.65
N GLU A 63 14.82 2.12 -4.66
CA GLU A 63 15.30 3.50 -4.81
C GLU A 63 16.75 3.52 -5.31
N GLY A 64 17.65 2.80 -4.63
CA GLY A 64 19.06 2.77 -4.98
C GLY A 64 19.28 2.28 -6.41
N LEU A 65 18.66 1.16 -6.78
CA LEU A 65 18.70 0.64 -8.15
C LEU A 65 18.17 1.66 -9.17
N TYR A 66 17.06 2.32 -8.87
CA TYR A 66 16.51 3.34 -9.76
C TYR A 66 17.44 4.55 -9.92
N GLN A 67 18.09 4.98 -8.83
CA GLN A 67 18.98 6.16 -8.83
C GLN A 67 20.32 5.88 -9.50
N GLU A 68 20.90 4.70 -9.29
CA GLU A 68 22.17 4.26 -9.89
C GLU A 68 22.05 4.02 -11.40
N LEU A 69 20.85 3.73 -11.89
CA LEU A 69 20.64 3.55 -13.32
C LEU A 69 20.71 4.89 -14.08
N PRO A 70 21.34 4.89 -15.28
CA PRO A 70 21.20 5.96 -16.26
C PRO A 70 19.73 6.30 -16.53
N VAL A 71 19.43 7.56 -16.80
CA VAL A 71 18.04 8.06 -16.93
C VAL A 71 17.25 7.27 -17.97
N GLU A 72 17.88 6.91 -19.07
CA GLU A 72 17.33 6.10 -20.16
C GLU A 72 16.95 4.66 -19.75
N LEU A 73 17.55 4.13 -18.68
CA LEU A 73 17.27 2.78 -18.16
C LEU A 73 16.26 2.76 -17.02
N ARG A 74 15.93 3.90 -16.42
CA ARG A 74 14.97 4.00 -15.29
C ARG A 74 13.56 3.58 -15.68
N ALA A 75 13.06 4.06 -16.83
CA ALA A 75 11.75 3.66 -17.35
C ALA A 75 11.68 2.16 -17.70
N PRO A 76 12.64 1.60 -18.47
CA PRO A 76 12.72 0.16 -18.68
C PRO A 76 12.76 -0.65 -17.38
N PHE A 77 13.57 -0.23 -16.40
CA PHE A 77 13.66 -0.88 -15.10
C PHE A 77 12.31 -0.91 -14.38
N ALA A 78 11.64 0.24 -14.25
CA ALA A 78 10.33 0.32 -13.61
C ALA A 78 9.29 -0.56 -14.33
N LYS A 79 9.32 -0.64 -15.67
CA LYS A 79 8.43 -1.52 -16.44
C LYS A 79 8.78 -3.01 -16.33
N SER A 80 10.04 -3.31 -16.03
CA SER A 80 10.55 -4.68 -15.87
C SER A 80 10.17 -5.31 -14.53
N ILE A 81 9.84 -4.53 -13.49
CA ILE A 81 9.30 -5.07 -12.23
C ILE A 81 7.93 -5.70 -12.51
N GLY A 82 7.92 -7.03 -12.61
CA GLY A 82 6.77 -7.79 -13.05
C GLY A 82 5.94 -8.37 -11.92
N VAL A 83 6.59 -8.68 -10.79
CA VAL A 83 5.97 -9.23 -9.59
C VAL A 83 6.76 -8.80 -8.35
N ILE A 84 6.03 -8.54 -7.27
CA ILE A 84 6.58 -8.32 -5.94
C ILE A 84 5.92 -9.33 -5.00
N SER A 85 6.71 -10.28 -4.50
CA SER A 85 6.30 -11.21 -3.45
C SER A 85 6.80 -10.66 -2.12
N ALA A 86 5.89 -10.38 -1.20
CA ALA A 86 6.23 -9.65 0.01
C ALA A 86 5.39 -10.09 1.20
N VAL A 87 5.99 -10.11 2.38
CA VAL A 87 5.31 -10.49 3.64
C VAL A 87 5.52 -9.43 4.73
N SER A 88 4.52 -9.22 5.58
CA SER A 88 4.59 -8.34 6.77
C SER A 88 5.15 -6.94 6.41
N GLY A 89 6.27 -6.53 7.01
CA GLY A 89 6.94 -5.26 6.72
C GLY A 89 7.33 -5.06 5.26
N GLY A 90 7.78 -6.12 4.57
CA GLY A 90 8.06 -6.06 3.14
C GLY A 90 6.82 -5.73 2.31
N SER A 91 5.63 -6.19 2.73
CA SER A 91 4.36 -5.82 2.08
C SER A 91 4.10 -4.32 2.23
N GLY A 92 4.38 -3.76 3.42
CA GLY A 92 4.29 -2.32 3.68
C GLY A 92 5.18 -1.50 2.74
N GLY A 93 6.46 -1.87 2.60
CA GLY A 93 7.37 -1.21 1.65
C GLY A 93 6.92 -1.36 0.18
N SER A 94 6.42 -2.54 -0.19
CA SER A 94 5.95 -2.84 -1.54
C SER A 94 4.76 -1.96 -1.97
N LEU A 95 3.90 -1.54 -1.04
CA LEU A 95 2.79 -0.65 -1.33
C LEU A 95 3.27 0.71 -1.85
N TYR A 96 4.35 1.26 -1.29
CA TYR A 96 4.91 2.54 -1.74
C TYR A 96 5.52 2.44 -3.15
N VAL A 97 6.16 1.31 -3.46
CA VAL A 97 6.67 1.02 -4.80
C VAL A 97 5.52 0.93 -5.80
N LEU A 98 4.46 0.19 -5.46
CA LEU A 98 3.26 0.06 -6.30
C LEU A 98 2.57 1.42 -6.49
N ASN A 99 2.50 2.24 -5.44
CA ASN A 99 1.94 3.58 -5.53
C ASN A 99 2.78 4.49 -6.45
N ALA A 100 4.11 4.41 -6.36
CA ALA A 100 5.00 5.13 -7.27
C ALA A 100 4.78 4.70 -8.73
N HIS A 101 4.52 3.42 -9.01
CA HIS A 101 4.15 2.95 -10.36
C HIS A 101 2.84 3.53 -10.91
N ARG A 102 1.98 4.14 -10.08
CA ARG A 102 0.78 4.85 -10.53
C ARG A 102 1.07 6.27 -10.98
N ILE A 103 2.27 6.79 -10.73
CA ILE A 103 2.71 8.12 -11.11
C ILE A 103 3.45 8.03 -12.44
N ASP A 104 2.98 8.79 -13.44
CA ASP A 104 3.52 8.71 -14.80
C ASP A 104 5.01 9.03 -14.83
N ASP A 105 5.46 10.04 -14.09
CA ASP A 105 6.86 10.45 -14.02
C ASP A 105 7.79 9.32 -13.54
N PHE A 106 7.33 8.46 -12.61
CA PHE A 106 8.12 7.32 -12.17
C PHE A 106 8.19 6.24 -13.27
N ARG A 107 7.06 5.95 -13.92
CA ARG A 107 6.98 4.98 -15.04
C ARG A 107 7.81 5.38 -16.25
N VAL A 108 7.98 6.69 -16.49
CA VAL A 108 8.79 7.22 -17.60
C VAL A 108 10.20 7.59 -17.18
N GLY A 109 10.63 7.24 -15.96
CA GLY A 109 12.03 7.39 -15.54
C GLY A 109 12.44 8.80 -15.13
N ARG A 110 11.48 9.70 -14.91
CA ARG A 110 11.70 11.14 -14.66
C ARG A 110 11.75 11.53 -13.19
N PHE A 111 11.48 10.63 -12.26
CA PHE A 111 11.63 10.94 -10.83
C PHE A 111 13.05 11.42 -10.53
N THR A 112 13.15 12.57 -9.87
CA THR A 112 14.39 13.06 -9.26
C THR A 112 14.74 12.21 -8.05
N ASN A 113 16.00 12.21 -7.63
CA ASN A 113 16.44 11.44 -6.47
C ASN A 113 15.64 11.82 -5.20
N GLU A 114 15.34 13.10 -5.03
CA GLU A 114 14.51 13.62 -3.95
C GLU A 114 13.06 13.12 -4.01
N GLN A 115 12.47 13.04 -5.21
CA GLN A 115 11.14 12.47 -5.40
C GLN A 115 11.13 10.98 -5.07
N VAL A 116 12.15 10.22 -5.51
CA VAL A 116 12.23 8.79 -5.16
C VAL A 116 12.30 8.61 -3.64
N ASN A 117 13.17 9.35 -2.95
CA ASN A 117 13.26 9.29 -1.49
C ASN A 117 11.94 9.66 -0.80
N ARG A 118 11.29 10.74 -1.24
CA ARG A 118 10.03 11.24 -0.66
C ARG A 118 8.83 10.33 -0.88
N TYR A 119 8.76 9.64 -2.01
CA TYR A 119 7.59 8.82 -2.37
C TYR A 119 7.78 7.33 -2.07
N LEU A 120 9.02 6.85 -1.96
CA LEU A 120 9.32 5.44 -1.67
C LEU A 120 9.85 5.28 -0.23
N PHE A 121 11.03 5.83 0.06
CA PHE A 121 11.76 5.48 1.28
C PHE A 121 11.18 6.12 2.55
N GLN A 122 11.11 7.46 2.60
CA GLN A 122 10.61 8.20 3.77
C GLN A 122 9.28 7.66 4.31
N PRO A 123 8.20 7.57 3.52
CA PRO A 123 6.92 7.15 4.06
C PRO A 123 6.89 5.66 4.43
N SER A 124 7.82 4.85 3.92
CA SER A 124 7.94 3.43 4.30
C SER A 124 8.61 3.20 5.65
N VAL A 125 9.36 4.20 6.15
CA VAL A 125 10.02 4.16 7.46
C VAL A 125 9.34 5.07 8.49
N GLU A 126 8.25 5.73 8.11
CA GLU A 126 7.40 6.48 9.03
C GLU A 126 6.43 5.55 9.78
N SER A 127 6.23 5.83 11.07
CA SER A 127 5.25 5.12 11.88
C SER A 127 3.83 5.50 11.46
N THR A 128 3.28 4.77 10.50
CA THR A 128 1.82 4.77 10.25
C THR A 128 1.05 4.18 11.43
N LEU A 129 1.74 3.45 12.30
CA LEU A 129 1.19 2.88 13.52
C LEU A 129 0.89 3.96 14.54
N ASP A 130 1.68 5.03 14.65
CA ASP A 130 1.36 6.14 15.56
C ASP A 130 0.11 6.90 15.11
N THR A 131 -0.05 7.16 13.82
CA THR A 131 -1.27 7.81 13.29
C THR A 131 -2.48 6.88 13.39
N MET A 132 -2.31 5.58 13.14
CA MET A 132 -3.39 4.62 13.30
C MET A 132 -3.76 4.42 14.77
N VAL A 133 -2.78 4.30 15.68
CA VAL A 133 -2.98 4.20 17.13
C VAL A 133 -3.57 5.48 17.67
N GLN A 134 -3.15 6.66 17.21
CA GLN A 134 -3.73 7.93 17.63
C GLN A 134 -5.21 8.01 17.23
N LYS A 135 -5.57 7.63 16.01
CA LYS A 135 -6.99 7.52 15.61
C LYS A 135 -7.73 6.45 16.41
N LEU A 136 -7.13 5.28 16.58
CA LEU A 136 -7.73 4.17 17.32
C LEU A 136 -7.95 4.51 18.80
N VAL A 137 -7.03 5.23 19.44
CA VAL A 137 -7.04 5.56 20.87
C VAL A 137 -7.86 6.81 21.17
N PHE A 138 -7.85 7.82 20.28
CA PHE A 138 -8.49 9.09 20.57
C PHE A 138 -9.78 9.34 19.77
N GLU A 139 -9.92 8.81 18.57
CA GLU A 139 -11.12 9.01 17.72
C GLU A 139 -12.08 7.81 17.81
N ASP A 140 -11.55 6.59 17.73
CA ASP A 140 -12.35 5.38 17.51
C ASP A 140 -12.32 4.37 18.67
N TRP A 141 -11.73 4.71 19.82
CA TRP A 141 -11.59 3.78 20.96
C TRP A 141 -12.94 3.29 21.49
N TRP A 142 -13.95 4.15 21.42
CA TRP A 142 -15.32 3.82 21.83
C TRP A 142 -16.00 2.86 20.84
N ARG A 143 -15.59 2.81 19.57
CA ARG A 143 -16.12 1.85 18.57
C ARG A 143 -15.65 0.43 18.83
N ILE A 144 -14.46 0.29 19.41
CA ILE A 144 -13.92 -1.01 19.88
C ILE A 144 -14.78 -1.54 21.03
N LEU A 145 -15.29 -0.65 21.89
CA LEU A 145 -16.12 -1.01 23.04
C LEU A 145 -17.63 -1.06 22.72
N MET A 146 -18.08 -0.40 21.64
CA MET A 146 -19.49 -0.27 21.25
C MET A 146 -19.68 -0.36 19.72
N PRO A 147 -19.55 -1.56 19.12
CA PRO A 147 -19.60 -1.75 17.66
C PRO A 147 -20.96 -1.42 17.01
N VAL A 148 -22.05 -1.31 17.80
CA VAL A 148 -23.43 -1.19 17.29
C VAL A 148 -23.99 0.24 17.27
N CYS A 149 -23.26 1.22 17.82
CA CYS A 149 -23.66 2.64 17.77
C CYS A 149 -23.38 3.20 16.37
N LYS A 150 -24.28 2.90 15.42
CA LYS A 150 -24.25 3.42 14.06
C LYS A 150 -24.33 4.96 14.10
N PHE A 151 -23.22 5.63 13.81
CA PHE A 151 -23.27 7.03 13.44
C PHE A 151 -24.09 7.15 12.15
N ARG A 152 -25.28 7.74 12.24
CA ARG A 152 -26.06 8.14 11.06
C ARG A 152 -25.31 9.33 10.46
N PRO A 153 -24.74 9.24 9.24
CA PRO A 153 -24.11 10.40 8.64
C PRO A 153 -25.18 11.49 8.54
N THR A 154 -24.93 12.63 9.17
CA THR A 154 -25.73 13.83 8.89
C THR A 154 -25.68 14.07 7.39
N ALA A 155 -26.85 14.33 6.82
CA ALA A 155 -27.13 14.40 5.39
C ALA A 155 -26.02 15.08 4.58
N GLY A 156 -25.61 14.39 3.51
CA GLY A 156 -25.08 14.90 2.25
C GLY A 156 -24.15 16.12 2.29
N VAL A 157 -22.87 15.89 2.02
CA VAL A 157 -22.09 16.86 1.24
C VAL A 157 -22.67 16.83 -0.17
N PRO A 158 -23.23 17.94 -0.69
CA PRO A 158 -23.79 17.95 -2.05
C PRO A 158 -22.67 17.68 -3.07
N PRO A 159 -22.99 17.00 -4.19
CA PRO A 159 -22.00 16.67 -5.21
C PRO A 159 -21.33 17.93 -5.77
N ARG A 160 -20.00 17.90 -5.83
CA ARG A 160 -19.19 18.95 -6.44
C ARG A 160 -19.55 19.02 -7.94
N LYS A 161 -20.03 20.18 -8.39
CA LYS A 161 -20.37 20.43 -9.81
C LYS A 161 -19.16 20.10 -10.71
N PRO A 162 -19.34 19.34 -11.80
CA PRO A 162 -18.28 19.12 -12.78
C PRO A 162 -18.04 20.42 -13.56
N GLY A 163 -16.82 20.98 -13.50
CA GLY A 163 -16.49 22.17 -14.29
C GLY A 163 -15.34 23.07 -13.83
N ALA A 164 -14.60 22.76 -12.76
CA ALA A 164 -13.39 23.51 -12.44
C ALA A 164 -12.17 22.83 -13.10
N ARG A 165 -11.75 23.36 -14.25
CA ARG A 165 -10.49 23.03 -14.93
C ARG A 165 -9.30 23.44 -14.04
N LEU A 166 -8.24 22.62 -14.06
CA LEU A 166 -6.87 23.07 -13.86
C LEU A 166 -6.38 23.76 -15.13
#